data_AF-A0A7Y1TY40-F1
#
_entry.id   AF-A0A7Y1TY40-F1
#
_cell.length_a   1.000
_cell.length_b   1.000
_cell.length_c   1.000
_cell.angle_alpha   90.00
_cell.angle_beta   90.00
_cell.angle_gamma   90.00
#
_symmetry.space_group_name_H-M   'P 1'
#
loop_
_entity.id
_entity.type
_entity.pdbx_description
1 polymer ?
#
loop_
_entity_poly.entity_id
_entity_poly.type
_entity_poly.pdbx_seq_one_letter_code
_entity_poly.pdbx_strand_id
1 'polypeptide(L)'
;TASANGDYYNLVKAFAGRTGVPILLNTSLNVMGEPVAETPDDALWCLLLTELDACVFDSVIVTKKPGYRSLADLHPYFLVSKQAVYRPPSGDGLIFKVTTPWGPYSFGLRDESTVAILELLLGEGMDGGTAAGAIFERIRQKLGPRPDSELIRLFAQFRRWRLISFREAPAGA
;
A
#
# COMPACT_ATOMS: atom_id res chain seq x y z
N THR A 1 4.81 -32.29 7.18
CA THR A 1 5.95 -33.23 7.34
C THR A 1 7.16 -32.65 6.62
N ALA A 2 8.37 -33.17 6.87
CA ALA A 2 9.55 -32.78 6.10
C ALA A 2 9.36 -33.00 4.58
N SER A 3 8.64 -34.05 4.19
CA SER A 3 8.33 -34.34 2.78
C SER A 3 7.31 -33.40 2.13
N ALA A 4 6.43 -32.77 2.91
CA ALA A 4 5.38 -31.89 2.38
C ALA A 4 5.84 -30.43 2.28
N ASN A 5 6.58 -29.94 3.28
CA ASN A 5 7.15 -28.59 3.29
C ASN A 5 8.39 -28.60 4.18
N GLY A 6 9.55 -28.87 3.59
CA GLY A 6 10.81 -29.09 4.29
C GLY A 6 11.28 -27.87 5.08
N ASP A 7 11.21 -26.69 4.47
CA ASP A 7 11.67 -25.45 5.10
C ASP A 7 10.78 -25.04 6.27
N TYR A 8 9.45 -25.12 6.09
CA TYR A 8 8.52 -24.85 7.18
C TYR A 8 8.64 -25.89 8.32
N TYR A 9 8.90 -27.16 7.99
CA TYR A 9 9.18 -28.19 8.99
C TYR A 9 10.45 -27.88 9.78
N ASN A 10 11.53 -27.48 9.10
CA ASN A 10 12.79 -27.11 9.73
C ASN A 10 12.62 -25.87 10.63
N LEU A 11 11.82 -24.89 10.21
CA LEU A 11 11.47 -23.72 11.01
C LEU A 11 10.77 -24.12 12.31
N VAL A 12 9.71 -24.93 12.24
CA VAL A 12 8.98 -25.39 13.43
C VAL A 12 9.89 -26.20 14.36
N LYS A 13 10.77 -27.05 13.81
CA LYS A 13 11.74 -27.83 14.59
C LYS A 13 12.75 -26.92 15.30
N ALA A 14 13.28 -25.91 14.61
CA ALA A 14 14.19 -24.94 15.20
C ALA A 14 13.50 -24.09 16.28
N PHE A 15 12.24 -23.71 16.07
CA PHE A 15 11.43 -23.01 17.06
C PHE A 15 11.23 -23.87 18.32
N ALA A 16 10.86 -25.14 18.16
CA ALA A 16 10.72 -26.09 19.26
C ALA A 16 12.01 -26.25 20.08
N GLY A 17 13.17 -26.29 19.42
CA GLY A 17 14.47 -26.36 20.10
C GLY A 17 14.78 -25.12 20.96
N ARG A 18 14.19 -23.97 20.64
CA ARG A 18 14.37 -22.71 21.40
C ARG A 18 13.32 -22.51 22.48
N THR A 19 12.09 -22.94 22.26
CA THR A 19 10.94 -22.61 23.13
C THR A 19 10.37 -23.80 23.90
N GLY A 20 10.73 -25.03 23.52
CA GLY A 20 10.10 -26.26 24.02
C GLY A 20 8.72 -26.54 23.40
N VAL A 21 8.20 -25.66 22.54
CA VAL A 21 6.85 -25.77 21.95
C VAL A 21 6.95 -25.82 20.42
N PRO A 22 6.54 -26.90 19.74
CA PRO A 22 6.66 -27.05 18.29
C PRO A 22 5.45 -26.50 17.52
N ILE A 23 4.94 -25.33 17.90
CA ILE A 23 3.72 -24.75 17.31
C ILE A 23 3.98 -23.31 16.92
N LEU A 24 3.60 -22.97 15.69
CA LEU A 24 3.58 -21.60 15.17
C LEU A 24 2.15 -21.20 14.87
N LEU A 25 1.80 -19.94 15.14
CA LEU A 25 0.57 -19.36 14.63
C LEU A 25 0.77 -19.06 13.14
N ASN A 26 -0.06 -19.64 12.29
CA ASN A 26 -0.08 -19.39 10.85
C ASN A 26 -1.40 -18.74 10.46
N THR A 27 -1.34 -17.57 9.86
CA THR A 27 -2.48 -16.81 9.35
C THR A 27 -2.18 -16.31 7.94
N SER A 28 -3.21 -15.92 7.20
CA SER A 28 -3.04 -15.30 5.89
C SER A 28 -2.16 -14.05 5.99
N LEU A 29 -1.20 -13.94 5.08
CA LEU A 29 -0.38 -12.74 4.94
C LEU A 29 -1.14 -11.70 4.09
N ASN A 30 -1.96 -10.90 4.75
CA ASN A 30 -2.72 -9.81 4.15
C ASN A 30 -3.13 -8.77 5.19
N VAL A 31 -3.55 -7.60 4.71
CA VAL A 31 -4.28 -6.63 5.54
C VAL A 31 -5.79 -6.77 5.35
N MET A 32 -6.57 -6.25 6.28
CA MET A 32 -8.03 -6.37 6.24
C MET A 32 -8.60 -5.85 4.91
N GLY A 33 -9.33 -6.72 4.23
CA GLY A 33 -9.96 -6.43 2.94
C GLY A 33 -9.05 -6.54 1.72
N GLU A 34 -7.78 -6.93 1.87
CA GLU A 34 -6.89 -7.28 0.76
C GLU A 34 -6.79 -8.82 0.58
N PRO A 35 -6.55 -9.30 -0.66
CA PRO A 35 -6.25 -10.72 -0.89
C PRO A 35 -4.92 -11.12 -0.23
N VAL A 36 -4.66 -12.43 -0.15
CA VAL A 36 -3.36 -12.95 0.28
C VAL A 36 -2.27 -12.42 -0.65
N ALA A 37 -1.12 -12.03 -0.08
CA ALA A 37 0.02 -11.59 -0.87
C ALA A 37 0.52 -12.70 -1.82
N GLU A 38 0.67 -12.37 -3.11
CA GLU A 38 1.17 -13.30 -4.13
C GLU A 38 2.50 -12.85 -4.74
N THR A 39 2.93 -11.61 -4.46
CA THR A 39 4.19 -11.05 -4.95
C THR A 39 5.02 -10.46 -3.80
N PRO A 40 6.36 -10.30 -3.96
CA PRO A 40 7.17 -9.60 -2.98
C PRO A 40 6.66 -8.20 -2.67
N ASP A 41 6.18 -7.46 -3.69
CA ASP A 41 5.60 -6.13 -3.51
C ASP A 41 4.34 -6.15 -2.63
N ASP A 42 3.51 -7.20 -2.71
CA ASP A 42 2.33 -7.35 -1.87
C ASP A 42 2.72 -7.72 -0.43
N ALA A 43 3.71 -8.57 -0.25
CA ALA A 43 4.23 -8.93 1.07
C ALA A 43 4.87 -7.72 1.77
N LEU A 44 5.68 -6.94 1.04
CA LEU A 44 6.28 -5.70 1.55
C LEU A 44 5.21 -4.63 1.83
N TRP A 45 4.15 -4.57 1.02
CA TRP A 45 3.02 -3.70 1.31
C TRP A 45 2.32 -4.08 2.62
N CYS A 46 2.09 -5.38 2.84
CA CYS A 46 1.55 -5.89 4.11
C CYS A 46 2.47 -5.56 5.29
N LEU A 47 3.79 -5.73 5.13
CA LEU A 47 4.79 -5.34 6.13
C LEU A 47 4.65 -3.86 6.51
N LEU A 48 4.57 -2.96 5.53
CA LEU A 48 4.53 -1.51 5.75
C LEU A 48 3.23 -1.02 6.42
N LEU A 49 2.13 -1.77 6.30
CA LEU A 49 0.81 -1.40 6.83
C LEU A 49 0.41 -2.07 8.15
N THR A 50 1.20 -3.03 8.62
CA THR A 50 0.91 -3.81 9.84
C THR A 50 2.01 -3.61 10.87
N GLU A 51 1.85 -4.21 12.05
CA GLU A 51 2.89 -4.26 13.08
C GLU A 51 3.87 -5.43 12.88
N LEU A 52 3.90 -6.06 11.69
CA LEU A 52 4.88 -7.11 11.40
C LEU A 52 6.30 -6.57 11.49
N ASP A 53 7.21 -7.39 12.03
CA ASP A 53 8.62 -7.06 12.20
C ASP A 53 9.44 -7.26 10.92
N ALA A 54 9.15 -8.34 10.18
CA ALA A 54 9.93 -8.74 9.02
C ALA A 54 9.13 -9.57 8.01
N CYS A 55 9.58 -9.53 6.76
CA CYS A 55 9.27 -10.53 5.73
C CYS A 55 10.53 -11.34 5.41
N VAL A 56 10.37 -12.66 5.22
CA VAL A 56 11.46 -13.55 4.84
C VAL A 56 11.18 -14.08 3.43
N PHE A 57 12.12 -13.84 2.53
CA PHE A 57 12.11 -14.32 1.15
C PHE A 57 13.34 -15.20 0.95
N ASP A 58 13.13 -16.51 0.96
CA ASP A 58 14.22 -17.51 0.97
C ASP A 58 15.27 -17.20 2.05
N SER A 59 16.49 -16.85 1.64
CA SER A 59 17.60 -16.51 2.53
C SER A 59 17.74 -15.01 2.83
N VAL A 60 16.76 -14.19 2.46
CA VAL A 60 16.75 -12.74 2.64
C VAL A 60 15.68 -12.35 3.66
N ILE A 61 16.08 -11.61 4.69
CA ILE A 61 15.18 -11.03 5.67
C ILE A 61 15.07 -9.53 5.39
N VAL A 62 13.85 -9.05 5.19
CA VAL A 62 13.54 -7.64 4.97
C VAL A 62 12.80 -7.11 6.20
N THR A 63 13.28 -6.00 6.74
CA THR A 63 12.65 -5.28 7.86
C THR A 63 12.31 -3.86 7.45
N LYS A 64 11.41 -3.23 8.21
CA LYS A 64 11.18 -1.80 8.08
C LYS A 64 12.45 -1.04 8.43
N LYS A 65 12.74 0.02 7.67
CA LYS A 65 13.89 0.87 7.94
C LYS A 65 13.76 1.52 9.32
N PRO A 66 14.86 1.64 10.09
CA PRO A 66 14.85 2.43 11.32
C PRO A 66 14.30 3.83 11.06
N GLY A 67 13.29 4.22 11.83
CA GLY A 67 12.65 5.53 11.72
C GLY A 67 11.44 5.60 10.78
N TYR A 68 11.09 4.53 10.05
CA TYR A 68 9.79 4.43 9.37
C TYR A 68 8.68 4.37 10.41
N ARG A 69 7.68 5.25 10.26
CA ARG A 69 6.53 5.38 11.17
C ARG A 69 5.23 4.99 10.49
N SER A 70 5.06 5.43 9.24
CA SER A 70 3.85 5.12 8.45
C SER A 70 4.05 5.46 6.97
N LEU A 71 3.01 5.24 6.17
CA LEU A 71 2.96 5.69 4.78
C LEU A 71 3.25 7.19 4.60
N ALA A 72 3.06 8.02 5.64
CA ALA A 72 3.38 9.44 5.61
C ALA A 72 4.88 9.71 5.31
N ASP A 73 5.76 8.77 5.61
CA ASP A 73 7.21 8.89 5.37
C ASP A 73 7.61 8.52 3.93
N LEU A 74 6.68 7.97 3.14
CA LEU A 74 6.93 7.54 1.77
C LEU A 74 6.53 8.62 0.75
N HIS A 75 7.01 8.48 -0.48
CA HIS A 75 6.79 9.44 -1.55
C HIS A 75 5.81 8.87 -2.60
N PRO A 76 4.51 9.23 -2.55
CA PRO A 76 3.51 8.70 -3.47
C PRO A 76 3.66 9.29 -4.87
N TYR A 77 3.39 8.46 -5.87
CA TYR A 77 3.33 8.87 -7.28
C TYR A 77 2.19 8.18 -8.02
N PHE A 78 1.62 8.86 -9.02
CA PHE A 78 0.62 8.25 -9.88
C PHE A 78 1.22 7.15 -10.77
N LEU A 79 0.51 6.02 -10.84
CA LEU A 79 0.73 4.97 -11.85
C LEU A 79 -0.03 5.26 -13.14
N VAL A 80 -1.07 6.08 -13.06
CA VAL A 80 -1.92 6.46 -14.20
C VAL A 80 -1.55 7.84 -14.73
N SER A 81 -1.71 8.04 -16.04
CA SER A 81 -1.58 9.37 -16.62
C SER A 81 -2.80 10.23 -16.28
N LYS A 82 -2.65 11.57 -16.35
CA LYS A 82 -3.78 12.49 -16.13
C LYS A 82 -4.94 12.23 -17.11
N GLN A 83 -4.66 11.79 -18.34
CA GLN A 83 -5.71 11.47 -19.32
C GLN A 83 -6.52 10.21 -18.97
N ALA A 84 -6.02 9.38 -18.07
CA ALA A 84 -6.70 8.18 -17.62
C ALA A 84 -7.73 8.46 -16.51
N VAL A 85 -7.86 9.72 -16.07
CA VAL A 85 -8.86 10.18 -15.10
C VAL A 85 -9.71 11.27 -15.73
N TYR A 86 -11.03 11.11 -15.72
CA TYR A 86 -11.93 12.11 -16.30
C TYR A 86 -13.29 12.14 -15.60
N ARG A 87 -13.93 13.31 -15.65
CA ARG A 87 -15.32 13.48 -15.23
C ARG A 87 -16.25 13.06 -16.38
N PRO A 88 -17.25 12.20 -16.15
CA PRO A 88 -18.21 11.85 -17.19
C PRO A 88 -19.10 13.04 -17.54
N PRO A 89 -19.75 13.04 -18.73
CA PRO A 89 -20.67 14.10 -19.14
C PRO A 89 -21.84 14.34 -18.17
N SER A 90 -22.23 13.32 -17.41
CA SER A 90 -23.24 13.45 -16.35
C SER A 90 -22.81 14.32 -15.17
N GLY A 91 -21.50 14.64 -15.06
CA GLY A 91 -20.92 15.43 -13.96
C GLY A 91 -20.70 14.64 -12.66
N ASP A 92 -21.34 13.48 -12.51
CA ASP A 92 -21.31 12.66 -11.30
C ASP A 92 -19.99 11.87 -11.17
N GLY A 93 -19.17 12.28 -10.20
CA GLY A 93 -17.95 11.58 -9.81
C GLY A 93 -16.77 11.67 -10.79
N LEU A 94 -15.83 10.74 -10.65
CA LEU A 94 -14.66 10.55 -11.51
C LEU A 94 -14.63 9.12 -12.05
N ILE A 95 -14.18 8.97 -13.29
CA ILE A 95 -13.89 7.68 -13.90
C ILE A 95 -12.38 7.52 -14.03
N PHE A 96 -11.89 6.34 -13.64
CA PHE A 96 -10.49 5.95 -13.72
C PHE A 96 -10.34 4.80 -14.70
N LYS A 97 -9.33 4.90 -15.56
CA LYS A 97 -8.84 3.81 -16.39
C LYS A 97 -7.48 3.37 -15.86
N VAL A 98 -7.40 2.12 -15.40
CA VAL A 98 -6.19 1.57 -14.79
C VAL A 98 -5.77 0.30 -15.52
N THR A 99 -4.48 -0.01 -15.46
CA THR A 99 -3.96 -1.30 -15.93
C THR A 99 -3.62 -2.15 -14.72
N THR A 100 -4.14 -3.37 -14.70
CA THR A 100 -3.85 -4.36 -13.67
C THR A 100 -3.07 -5.53 -14.30
N PRO A 101 -2.45 -6.42 -13.51
CA PRO A 101 -1.84 -7.65 -14.03
C PRO A 101 -2.80 -8.54 -14.83
N TRP A 102 -4.12 -8.40 -14.63
CA TRP A 102 -5.15 -9.18 -15.33
C TRP A 102 -5.77 -8.43 -16.52
N GLY A 103 -5.24 -7.25 -16.85
CA GLY A 103 -5.70 -6.42 -17.97
C GLY A 103 -6.25 -5.05 -17.56
N PRO A 104 -6.73 -4.28 -18.54
CA PRO A 104 -7.29 -2.96 -18.31
C PRO A 104 -8.61 -3.06 -17.54
N TYR A 105 -8.81 -2.15 -16.61
CA TYR A 105 -10.01 -2.06 -15.78
C TYR A 105 -10.45 -0.61 -15.69
N SER A 106 -11.77 -0.38 -15.61
CA SER A 106 -12.34 0.96 -15.45
C SER A 106 -13.35 0.95 -14.32
N PHE A 107 -13.30 1.98 -13.47
CA PHE A 107 -14.24 2.12 -12.37
C PHE A 107 -14.57 3.59 -12.12
N GLY A 108 -15.72 3.83 -11.49
CA GLY A 108 -16.19 5.14 -11.10
C GLY A 108 -16.11 5.35 -9.59
N LEU A 109 -15.83 6.58 -9.17
CA LEU A 109 -15.87 7.03 -7.79
C LEU A 109 -16.83 8.21 -7.67
N ARG A 110 -17.76 8.15 -6.71
CA ARG A 110 -18.76 9.20 -6.47
C ARG A 110 -18.69 9.84 -5.09
N ASP A 111 -17.87 9.29 -4.19
CA ASP A 111 -17.67 9.89 -2.87
C ASP A 111 -17.03 11.27 -3.02
N GLU A 112 -17.80 12.33 -2.75
CA GLU A 112 -17.40 13.72 -3.00
C GLU A 112 -16.12 14.09 -2.25
N SER A 113 -15.98 13.59 -1.03
CA SER A 113 -14.80 13.80 -0.17
C SER A 113 -13.53 13.24 -0.81
N THR A 114 -13.58 12.00 -1.29
CA THR A 114 -12.47 11.35 -1.97
C THR A 114 -12.20 11.97 -3.35
N VAL A 115 -13.26 12.33 -4.09
CA VAL A 115 -13.16 13.01 -5.38
C VAL A 115 -12.41 14.34 -5.22
N ALA A 116 -12.76 15.16 -4.23
CA ALA A 116 -12.09 16.43 -3.98
C ALA A 116 -10.60 16.26 -3.66
N ILE A 117 -10.23 15.22 -2.88
CA ILE A 117 -8.83 14.89 -2.62
C ILE A 117 -8.12 14.49 -3.92
N LEU A 118 -8.70 13.60 -4.72
CA LEU A 118 -8.07 13.17 -5.97
C LEU A 118 -7.91 14.32 -6.98
N GLU A 119 -8.89 15.21 -7.08
CA GLU A 119 -8.79 16.41 -7.91
C GLU A 119 -7.64 17.32 -7.47
N LEU A 120 -7.51 17.55 -6.16
CA LEU A 120 -6.39 18.29 -5.60
C LEU A 120 -5.05 17.63 -5.98
N LEU A 121 -4.93 16.31 -5.82
CA LEU A 121 -3.70 15.57 -6.10
C LEU A 121 -3.36 15.51 -7.60
N LEU A 122 -4.37 15.42 -8.48
CA LEU A 122 -4.18 15.48 -9.94
C LEU A 122 -3.67 16.87 -10.39
N GLY A 123 -4.06 17.92 -9.66
CA GLY A 123 -3.53 19.27 -9.84
C GLY A 123 -2.11 19.44 -9.32
N GLU A 124 -1.78 18.81 -8.19
CA GLU A 124 -0.55 19.05 -7.43
C GLU A 124 0.17 17.74 -7.05
N GLY A 125 1.19 17.37 -7.83
CA GLY A 125 2.43 16.77 -7.31
C GLY A 125 2.35 15.49 -6.47
N MET A 126 1.75 14.42 -7.02
CA MET A 126 2.16 13.04 -6.71
C MET A 126 3.07 12.51 -7.83
N ASP A 127 4.29 13.03 -7.88
CA ASP A 127 5.36 12.62 -8.81
C ASP A 127 6.43 11.76 -8.12
N GLY A 128 6.27 11.51 -6.82
CA GLY A 128 7.25 10.79 -6.00
C GLY A 128 8.36 11.68 -5.46
N GLY A 129 8.32 13.00 -5.64
CA GLY A 129 9.27 13.95 -5.03
C GLY A 129 8.84 14.47 -3.67
N THR A 130 7.54 14.44 -3.35
CA THR A 130 6.98 14.93 -2.08
C THR A 130 6.58 13.77 -1.16
N ALA A 131 6.96 13.82 0.11
CA ALA A 131 6.51 12.85 1.11
C ALA A 131 4.99 12.96 1.38
N ALA A 132 4.33 11.83 1.62
CA ALA A 132 2.89 11.76 1.86
C ALA A 132 2.46 12.63 3.05
N GLY A 133 3.25 12.73 4.12
CA GLY A 133 2.96 13.60 5.26
C GLY A 133 2.82 15.08 4.86
N ALA A 134 3.68 15.56 3.96
CA ALA A 134 3.55 16.93 3.43
C ALA A 134 2.31 17.09 2.54
N ILE A 135 1.93 16.04 1.80
CA ILE A 135 0.69 16.02 1.02
C ILE A 135 -0.54 16.02 1.93
N PHE A 136 -0.50 15.28 3.05
CA PHE A 136 -1.57 15.23 4.04
C PHE A 136 -1.83 16.61 4.65
N GLU A 137 -0.79 17.36 4.99
CA GLU A 137 -0.92 18.74 5.47
C GLU A 137 -1.58 19.65 4.42
N ARG A 138 -1.23 19.52 3.13
CA ARG A 138 -1.89 20.28 2.06
C ARG A 138 -3.38 19.94 1.93
N ILE A 139 -3.70 18.65 2.02
CA ILE A 139 -5.10 18.18 2.03
C ILE A 139 -5.85 18.84 3.20
N ARG A 140 -5.26 18.86 4.40
CA ARG A 140 -5.89 19.48 5.58
C ARG A 140 -6.10 20.98 5.42
N GLN A 141 -5.12 21.68 4.85
CA GLN A 141 -5.19 23.12 4.60
C GLN A 141 -6.30 23.49 3.61
N LYS A 142 -6.49 22.70 2.55
CA LYS A 142 -7.45 23.01 1.48
C LYS A 142 -8.83 22.42 1.69
N LEU A 143 -8.93 21.24 2.31
CA LEU A 143 -10.17 20.44 2.39
C LEU A 143 -10.63 20.18 3.84
N GLY A 144 -9.99 20.81 4.83
CA GLY A 144 -10.38 20.74 6.23
C GLY A 144 -9.70 19.61 7.03
N PRO A 145 -9.89 19.60 8.36
CA PRO A 145 -9.16 18.71 9.27
C PRO A 145 -9.50 17.24 9.02
N ARG A 146 -8.48 16.40 8.94
CA ARG A 146 -8.57 14.94 8.73
C ARG A 146 -7.49 14.21 9.52
N PRO A 147 -7.80 13.11 10.22
CA PRO A 147 -6.81 12.30 10.92
C PRO A 147 -5.82 11.62 9.95
N ASP A 148 -4.58 11.39 10.39
CA ASP A 148 -3.62 10.60 9.62
C ASP A 148 -4.12 9.20 9.30
N SER A 149 -4.81 8.56 10.24
CA SER A 149 -5.38 7.22 10.02
C SER A 149 -6.37 7.17 8.86
N GLU A 150 -7.13 8.26 8.64
CA GLU A 150 -8.04 8.38 7.49
C GLU A 150 -7.25 8.51 6.19
N LEU A 151 -6.27 9.42 6.14
CA LEU A 151 -5.47 9.67 4.95
C LEU A 151 -4.59 8.47 4.58
N ILE A 152 -4.02 7.78 5.57
CA ILE A 152 -3.25 6.54 5.38
C ILE A 152 -4.15 5.46 4.76
N ARG A 153 -5.37 5.26 5.29
CA ARG A 153 -6.32 4.28 4.73
C ARG A 153 -6.72 4.64 3.30
N LEU A 154 -6.93 5.93 3.04
CA LEU A 154 -7.32 6.40 1.72
C LEU A 154 -6.18 6.21 0.69
N PHE A 155 -4.95 6.56 1.06
CA PHE A 155 -3.79 6.37 0.19
C PHE A 155 -3.49 4.88 -0.02
N ALA A 156 -3.70 4.04 0.99
CA ALA A 156 -3.66 2.60 0.84
C ALA A 156 -4.72 2.10 -0.17
N GLN A 157 -5.94 2.64 -0.11
CA GLN A 157 -7.00 2.34 -1.06
C GLN A 157 -6.66 2.79 -2.49
N PHE A 158 -6.05 3.97 -2.67
CA PHE A 158 -5.60 4.42 -4.00
C PHE A 158 -4.54 3.49 -4.60
N ARG A 159 -3.63 2.96 -3.79
CA ARG A 159 -2.67 1.94 -4.26
C ARG A 159 -3.39 0.66 -4.67
N ARG A 160 -4.37 0.19 -3.88
CA ARG A 160 -5.18 -0.99 -4.21
C ARG A 160 -5.93 -0.83 -5.54
N TRP A 161 -6.41 0.37 -5.82
CA TRP A 161 -7.05 0.70 -7.09
C TRP A 161 -6.06 0.90 -8.25
N ARG A 162 -4.76 0.67 -8.02
CA ARG A 162 -3.68 0.87 -9.01
C ARG A 162 -3.62 2.32 -9.54
N LEU A 163 -4.05 3.28 -8.73
CA LEU A 163 -3.93 4.71 -9.07
C LEU A 163 -2.54 5.24 -8.74
N ILE A 164 -1.99 4.82 -7.60
CA ILE A 164 -0.71 5.29 -7.09
C ILE A 164 0.20 4.13 -6.67
N SER A 165 1.48 4.44 -6.53
CA SER A 165 2.46 3.64 -5.81
C SER A 165 3.34 4.55 -4.96
N PHE A 166 4.28 3.99 -4.23
CA PHE A 166 5.16 4.70 -3.29
C PHE A 166 6.62 4.44 -3.61
N ARG A 167 7.46 5.42 -3.30
CA ARG A 167 8.92 5.28 -3.27
C ARG A 167 9.41 5.50 -1.84
N GLU A 168 10.50 4.82 -1.49
CA GLU A 168 11.21 5.08 -0.25
C GLU A 168 11.87 6.47 -0.29
N ALA A 169 12.63 6.75 -1.35
CA ALA A 169 13.32 8.01 -1.55
C ALA A 169 12.60 8.93 -2.55
N PRO A 170 12.81 10.26 -2.47
CA PRO A 170 12.30 11.20 -3.45
C PRO A 170 12.77 10.86 -4.87
N ALA A 171 11.93 11.16 -5.87
CA ALA A 171 12.31 11.02 -7.27
C ALA A 171 13.54 11.89 -7.61
N GLY A 172 14.57 11.28 -8.19
CA GLY A 172 15.81 11.97 -8.60
C GLY A 172 16.88 12.11 -7.52
N ALA A 173 16.68 11.50 -6.35
CA ALA A 173 17.69 11.33 -5.31
C ALA A 173 18.68 10.18 -5.61
#